data_AF-A0A2S3VU33-F1
#
_entry.id   AF-A0A2S3VU33-F1
#
_cell.length_a   1.000
_cell.length_b   1.000
_cell.length_c   1.000
_cell.angle_alpha   90.00
_cell.angle_beta   90.00
_cell.angle_gamma   90.00
#
_symmetry.space_group_name_H-M   'P 1'
#
loop_
_entity.id
_entity.type
_entity.pdbx_description
1 polymer ?
#
loop_
_entity_poly.entity_id
_entity_poly.type
_entity_poly.pdbx_seq_one_letter_code
_entity_poly.pdbx_strand_id
1 'polypeptide(L)' 'MPKYTVDQNITLFGGELILTAAQASARAHCLQELKKGRYEIISPVQFKKGEVIVIPGEPDKALAQKVTKVEKDAGGGNGE' A
#
# COMPACT_ATOMS: atom_id res chain seq x y z
N MET A 1 -11.67 4.49 -0.96
CA MET A 1 -10.56 3.51 -1.13
C MET A 1 -9.79 3.48 0.16
N PRO A 2 -9.66 2.32 0.80
CA PRO A 2 -8.96 2.21 2.07
C PRO A 2 -7.46 2.48 1.89
N LYS A 3 -6.92 3.33 2.76
CA LYS A 3 -5.48 3.57 2.85
C LYS A 3 -4.94 2.69 3.97
N TYR A 4 -3.70 2.26 3.85
CA TYR A 4 -3.06 1.42 4.85
C TYR A 4 -1.64 1.92 5.12
N THR A 5 -1.29 2.03 6.40
CA THR A 5 0.08 2.27 6.83
C THR A 5 0.77 0.93 6.99
N VAL A 6 1.95 0.80 6.41
CA VAL A 6 2.81 -0.37 6.52
C VAL A 6 3.44 -0.38 7.92
N ASP A 7 3.10 -1.36 8.76
CA ASP A 7 3.62 -1.47 10.14
C ASP A 7 5.01 -2.12 10.18
N GLN A 8 5.31 -2.95 9.19
CA GLN A 8 6.57 -3.68 9.05
C GLN A 8 6.94 -3.79 7.57
N ASN A 9 8.22 -3.91 7.24
CA ASN A 9 8.63 -4.02 5.84
C ASN A 9 7.90 -5.18 5.14
N ILE A 10 7.22 -4.87 4.05
CA ILE A 10 6.45 -5.83 3.26
C ILE A 10 6.98 -5.90 1.84
N THR A 11 6.85 -7.08 1.24
CA THR A 11 7.07 -7.28 -0.19
C THR A 11 5.76 -7.79 -0.77
N LEU A 12 5.25 -7.08 -1.77
CA LEU A 12 4.06 -7.49 -2.52
C LEU A 12 4.52 -8.13 -3.83
N PHE A 13 3.94 -9.28 -4.17
CA PHE A 13 4.33 -10.08 -5.33
C PHE A 13 3.33 -9.99 -6.49
N GLY A 14 2.18 -9.36 -6.26
CA GLY A 14 1.11 -9.24 -7.24
C GLY A 14 -0.05 -8.42 -6.69
N GLY A 15 -0.98 -8.08 -7.57
CA GLY A 15 -2.16 -7.26 -7.27
C GLY A 15 -2.03 -5.83 -7.79
N GLU A 16 -3.12 -5.09 -7.65
CA GLU A 16 -3.20 -3.69 -8.05
C GLU A 16 -2.92 -2.79 -6.84
N LEU A 17 -2.29 -1.65 -7.09
CA LEU A 17 -2.04 -0.60 -6.11
C LEU A 17 -2.46 0.74 -6.68
N ILE A 18 -2.82 1.66 -5.78
CA ILE A 18 -3.03 3.06 -6.11
C ILE A 18 -1.93 3.84 -5.41
N LEU A 19 -1.08 4.50 -6.20
CA LEU A 19 0.11 5.17 -5.72
C LEU A 19 0.18 6.59 -6.30
N THR A 20 0.84 7.47 -5.58
CA THR A 20 1.22 8.78 -6.14
C THR A 20 2.34 8.61 -7.18
N ALA A 21 2.48 9.56 -8.09
CA ALA A 21 3.55 9.53 -9.10
C ALA A 21 4.95 9.40 -8.48
N ALA A 22 5.19 10.03 -7.32
CA ALA A 22 6.44 9.92 -6.59
C ALA A 22 6.69 8.49 -6.06
N GLN A 23 5.67 7.87 -5.45
CA GLN A 23 5.77 6.50 -4.93
C GLN A 23 5.93 5.47 -6.06
N ALA A 24 5.23 5.68 -7.17
CA ALA A 24 5.32 4.82 -8.35
C ALA A 24 6.68 4.97 -9.05
N SER A 25 7.20 6.20 -9.19
CA SER A 25 8.48 6.47 -9.83
C SER A 25 9.65 5.76 -9.14
N ALA A 26 9.66 5.73 -7.80
CA ALA A 26 10.66 4.98 -7.02
C ALA A 26 10.65 3.46 -7.29
N ARG A 27 9.56 2.93 -7.84
CA ARG A 27 9.28 1.50 -8.04
C ARG A 27 8.85 1.20 -9.48
N ALA A 28 9.17 2.08 -10.42
CA ALA A 28 8.66 2.01 -11.79
C ALA A 28 9.08 0.71 -12.51
N HIS A 29 10.19 0.11 -12.09
CA HIS A 29 10.67 -1.18 -12.62
C HIS A 29 9.83 -2.38 -12.13
N CYS A 30 9.10 -2.25 -11.02
CA CYS A 30 8.25 -3.31 -10.47
C CYS A 30 6.76 -3.13 -10.76
N LEU A 31 6.39 -2.00 -11.37
CA LEU A 31 5.01 -1.55 -11.49
C LEU A 31 4.68 -1.24 -12.96
N GLN A 32 3.55 -1.74 -13.44
CA GLN A 32 2.98 -1.38 -14.73
C GLN A 32 1.81 -0.44 -14.51
N GLU A 33 1.85 0.76 -15.11
CA GLU A 33 0.70 1.67 -15.05
C GLU A 33 -0.46 1.12 -15.87
N LEU A 34 -1.60 0.86 -15.21
CA LEU A 34 -2.84 0.43 -15.89
C LEU A 34 -3.66 1.65 -16.31
N LYS A 35 -3.74 2.64 -15.42
CA LYS A 35 -4.39 3.93 -15.63
C LYS A 35 -3.77 4.95 -14.69
N LYS A 36 -3.97 6.24 -14.95
CA LYS A 36 -3.41 7.33 -14.14
C LYS A 36 -3.61 7.09 -12.63
N GLY A 37 -2.51 6.85 -11.91
CA GLY A 37 -2.49 6.62 -10.46
C GLY A 37 -2.82 5.20 -9.99
N ARG A 38 -3.09 4.26 -10.91
CA ARG A 38 -3.26 2.83 -10.60
C ARG A 38 -2.20 2.00 -11.33
N TYR A 39 -1.54 1.15 -10.56
CA TYR A 39 -0.41 0.35 -11.00
C TYR A 39 -0.66 -1.12 -10.68
N GLU A 40 -0.30 -2.00 -11.60
CA GLU A 40 -0.24 -3.44 -11.39
C GLU A 40 1.18 -3.84 -11.01
N ILE A 41 1.31 -4.72 -10.02
CA ILE A 41 2.60 -5.26 -9.61
C ILE A 41 3.02 -6.35 -10.61
N ILE A 42 4.07 -6.09 -11.39
CA ILE A 42 4.65 -7.03 -12.35
C ILE A 42 5.93 -7.70 -11.84
N SER A 43 6.49 -7.19 -10.75
CA SER A 43 7.64 -7.78 -10.06
C SER A 43 7.60 -7.44 -8.57
N PRO A 44 8.29 -8.20 -7.70
CA PRO A 44 8.22 -8.02 -6.26
C PRO A 44 8.55 -6.58 -5.85
N VAL A 45 7.61 -5.91 -5.20
CA VAL A 45 7.75 -4.51 -4.80
C VAL A 45 7.79 -4.39 -3.29
N GLN A 46 8.82 -3.72 -2.77
CA GLN A 46 9.01 -3.56 -1.33
C GLN A 46 8.50 -2.21 -0.83
N PHE A 47 7.79 -2.24 0.29
CA PHE A 47 7.40 -1.07 1.07
C PHE A 47 8.01 -1.14 2.46
N LYS A 48 8.49 0.01 2.95
CA LYS A 48 9.12 0.13 4.26
C LYS A 48 8.05 0.43 5.31
N LYS A 49 8.34 0.10 6.57
CA LYS A 49 7.56 0.57 7.71
C LYS A 49 7.34 2.09 7.64
N GLY A 50 6.10 2.52 7.89
CA GLY A 50 5.68 3.91 7.87
C GLY A 50 5.19 4.43 6.51
N GLU A 51 5.35 3.67 5.43
CA GLU A 51 4.77 4.03 4.13
C GLU A 51 3.24 3.89 4.15
N VAL A 52 2.56 4.80 3.47
CA VAL A 52 1.11 4.72 3.26
C VAL A 52 0.83 4.25 1.83
N ILE A 53 0.17 3.11 1.71
CA ILE A 53 -0.24 2.53 0.44
C ILE A 53 -1.77 2.52 0.32
N VAL A 54 -2.27 2.56 -0.91
CA VAL A 54 -3.70 2.42 -1.19
C VAL A 54 -3.91 1.13 -1.96
N ILE A 55 -4.72 0.25 -1.39
CA ILE A 55 -5.04 -1.06 -1.98
C ILE A 55 -6.49 -0.98 -2.48
N PRO A 56 -6.74 -1.26 -3.77
CA PRO A 56 -8.09 -1.42 -4.28
C PRO A 56 -8.69 -2.73 -3.74
N GLY A 57 -9.72 -2.62 -2.92
CA GLY A 57 -10.35 -3.78 -2.28
C GLY A 57 -9.78 -4.09 -0.91
N GLU A 58 -9.83 -5.36 -0.52
CA GLU A 58 -9.34 -5.85 0.77
C GLU A 58 -7.96 -6.48 0.64
N PRO A 59 -7.03 -6.21 1.58
CA PRO A 59 -5.75 -6.90 1.62
C PRO A 59 -5.96 -8.38 1.97
N ASP A 60 -5.14 -9.25 1.38
CA ASP A 60 -5.10 -10.67 1.80
C ASP A 60 -4.72 -10.79 3.29
N LYS A 61 -5.08 -11.89 3.94
CA LYS A 61 -4.80 -12.18 5.36
C LYS A 61 -3.34 -11.93 5.73
N ALA A 62 -2.39 -12.31 4.87
CA ALA A 62 -0.97 -12.09 5.14
C ALA A 62 -0.58 -10.61 5.15
N LEU A 63 -1.20 -9.80 4.28
CA LEU A 63 -0.97 -8.37 4.19
C LEU A 63 -1.69 -7.62 5.30
N ALA A 64 -2.92 -8.02 5.64
CA ALA A 64 -3.74 -7.45 6.71
C ALA A 64 -3.04 -7.52 8.09
N GLN A 65 -2.19 -8.51 8.32
CA GLN A 65 -1.38 -8.61 9.56
C GLN A 65 -0.19 -7.65 9.61
N LYS A 66 0.18 -7.04 8.49
CA LYS A 66 1.39 -6.21 8.33
C LYS A 66 1.08 -4.75 8.03
N VAL A 67 -0.22 -4.43 7.90
CA VAL A 67 -0.68 -3.08 7.59
C VAL A 67 -1.83 -2.70 8.51
N THR A 68 -1.88 -1.43 8.88
CA THR A 68 -2.97 -0.86 9.67
C THR A 68 -3.83 0.01 8.75
N LYS A 69 -5.14 -0.23 8.74
CA LYS A 69 -6.08 0.59 7.97
C LYS A 69 -6.04 2.03 8.50
N VAL A 70 -5.69 2.97 7.63
CA VAL A 70 -5.81 4.40 7.88
C VAL A 70 -7.24 4.77 7.50
N GLU A 71 -8.15 4.54 8.42
CA GLU A 71 -9.47 5.14 8.35
C GLU A 71 -9.27 6.64 8.47
N LYS A 72 -9.86 7.40 7.55
CA LYS A 72 -9.81 8.85 7.62
C LYS A 72 -10.76 9.26 8.74
N ASP A 73 -10.33 9.08 9.99
CA ASP A 73 -10.89 9.78 11.12
C ASP A 73 -9.77 10.56 11.79
N ALA A 74 -10.06 11.84 11.96
CA ALA A 74 -9.22 12.78 12.66
C ALA A 74 -9.33 12.50 14.16
N GLY A 75 -8.35 11.79 14.75
CA GLY A 75 -8.08 11.83 16.19
C GLY A 75 -8.79 10.78 17.06
N GLY A 76 -8.08 10.39 18.13
CA GLY A 76 -8.55 9.52 19.21
C GLY A 76 -8.13 8.06 19.02
N GLY A 77 -7.44 7.40 19.94
CA GLY A 77 -6.92 7.75 21.25
C GLY A 77 -6.08 6.55 21.70
N ASN A 78 -4.92 6.84 22.28
CA ASN A 78 -4.16 5.86 23.05
C ASN A 78 -5.03 5.43 24.24
N GLY A 79 -5.13 4.14 24.51
CA GLY A 79 -5.75 3.64 25.74
C GLY A 79 -6.06 2.16 25.67
N GLU A 80 -5.11 1.35 26.14
CA GLU A 80 -5.31 0.29 27.14
C GLU A 80 -3.97 0.01 27.83
#